data_AF-A0A1F8UXC3-F1
#
_entry.id   AF-A0A1F8UXC3-F1
#
_cell.length_a   1.000
_cell.length_b   1.000
_cell.length_c   1.000
_cell.angle_alpha   90.00
_cell.angle_beta   90.00
_cell.angle_gamma   90.00
#
_symmetry.space_group_name_H-M   'P 1'
#
loop_
_entity.id
_entity.type
_entity.pdbx_description
1 polymer ?
#
loop_
_entity_poly.entity_id
_entity_poly.type
_entity_poly.pdbx_seq_one_letter_code
_entity_poly.pdbx_strand_id
1 'polypeptide(L)'
;MLDRDRVSQDLHAYVSRYSAGHREVFDGIIDQWGALCTDPLAAQKAHEREWPFLVPQWDGLLGLQFSIENITGDYSLFSVDGSQLYPERHQGIPCALVNIGTAAFSYGQTTSKAELFSKPYLITPNNLSDGEDAFIDEAFIRSLRTEYELKGGLETSALYKGAPFFFDGSLILWHMDESKKGAEDYFFKRYVDCFVTLEQQEVLHAGYISMPKSRELVNIMRALCPVDPALLRYFTDADLVASFLKPDHRTLLFKSRAHITSHYPPSVHPFFFYLNVGSEIARVEIPQWIAENEIYINKITSILIDQCDKGRGYPVCLAEAHEQAVVKAADREFFFACMAKWLNREGAAFISSRKSLLKKTAAI
;
A
#
# COMPACT_ATOMS: atom_id res chain seq x y z
N MET A 1 19.35 -5.21 28.45
CA MET A 1 19.94 -4.16 27.61
C MET A 1 20.55 -4.86 26.39
N LEU A 2 20.42 -4.31 25.19
CA LEU A 2 20.93 -4.92 23.95
C LEU A 2 22.45 -4.80 23.87
N ASP A 3 23.16 -5.89 23.59
CA ASP A 3 24.60 -5.90 23.31
C ASP A 3 24.85 -5.38 21.89
N ARG A 4 25.10 -4.07 21.79
CA ARG A 4 25.21 -3.36 20.49
C ARG A 4 26.48 -3.72 19.73
N ASP A 5 27.57 -4.03 20.44
CA ASP A 5 28.86 -4.33 19.83
C ASP A 5 28.82 -5.68 19.14
N ARG A 6 28.22 -6.69 19.80
CA ARG A 6 28.02 -8.01 19.20
C ARG A 6 27.12 -7.94 17.96
N VAL A 7 26.02 -7.18 18.02
CA VAL A 7 25.14 -6.96 16.87
C VAL A 7 25.90 -6.29 15.72
N SER A 8 26.72 -5.28 15.99
CA SER A 8 27.51 -4.59 14.96
C SER A 8 28.50 -5.53 14.28
N GLN A 9 29.20 -6.36 15.05
CA GLN A 9 30.16 -7.34 14.53
C GLN A 9 29.49 -8.41 13.66
N ASP A 10 28.40 -8.99 14.15
CA ASP A 10 27.64 -10.01 13.42
C ASP A 10 27.07 -9.44 12.11
N LEU A 11 26.56 -8.20 12.13
CA LEU A 11 26.08 -7.51 10.92
C LEU A 11 27.20 -7.23 9.93
N HIS A 12 28.37 -6.76 10.37
CA HIS A 12 29.50 -6.51 9.49
C HIS A 12 29.93 -7.80 8.76
N ALA A 13 30.09 -8.89 9.52
CA ALA A 13 30.45 -10.19 8.96
C ALA A 13 29.42 -10.71 7.94
N TYR A 14 28.13 -10.53 8.22
CA TYR A 14 27.06 -10.90 7.29
C TYR A 14 27.05 -10.03 6.03
N VAL A 15 27.07 -8.71 6.18
CA VAL A 15 26.99 -7.75 5.07
C VAL A 15 28.19 -7.90 4.13
N SER A 16 29.42 -8.03 4.65
CA SER A 16 30.61 -8.20 3.79
C SER A 16 30.54 -9.46 2.93
N ARG A 17 30.05 -10.57 3.49
CA ARG A 17 29.83 -11.82 2.74
C ARG A 17 28.71 -11.67 1.71
N TYR A 18 27.65 -10.95 2.06
CA TYR A 18 26.52 -10.68 1.18
C TYR A 18 26.97 -9.81 -0.01
N SER A 19 27.71 -8.73 0.22
CA SER A 19 28.01 -7.71 -0.80
C SER A 19 28.95 -8.16 -1.92
N ALA A 20 29.96 -8.99 -1.63
CA ALA A 20 30.99 -9.35 -2.62
C ALA A 20 30.43 -10.31 -3.70
N GLY A 21 29.73 -11.37 -3.29
CA GLY A 21 29.06 -12.28 -4.22
C GLY A 21 27.85 -11.65 -4.90
N HIS A 22 27.19 -10.69 -4.25
CA HIS A 22 26.04 -10.00 -4.83
C HIS A 22 26.42 -9.14 -6.02
N ARG A 23 27.57 -8.44 -6.01
CA ARG A 23 27.94 -7.50 -7.09
C ARG A 23 28.23 -8.18 -8.43
N GLU A 24 29.01 -9.26 -8.46
CA GLU A 24 29.28 -9.99 -9.72
C GLU A 24 28.02 -10.64 -10.29
N VAL A 25 27.16 -11.16 -9.41
CA VAL A 25 25.84 -11.68 -9.80
C VAL A 25 24.97 -10.55 -10.35
N PHE A 26 25.02 -9.36 -9.73
CA PHE A 26 24.24 -8.19 -10.13
C PHE A 26 24.49 -7.78 -11.57
N ASP A 27 25.74 -7.61 -11.98
CA ASP A 27 26.06 -7.14 -13.33
C ASP A 27 25.55 -8.13 -14.39
N GLY A 28 25.76 -9.44 -14.18
CA GLY A 28 25.26 -10.47 -15.09
C GLY A 28 23.73 -10.56 -15.15
N ILE A 29 23.04 -10.26 -14.05
CA ILE A 29 21.57 -10.17 -14.01
C ILE A 29 21.08 -8.96 -14.80
N ILE A 30 21.71 -7.79 -14.61
CA ILE A 30 21.33 -6.56 -15.31
C ILE A 30 21.57 -6.68 -16.82
N ASP A 31 22.66 -7.31 -17.26
CA ASP A 31 22.91 -7.55 -18.69
C ASP A 31 21.81 -8.42 -19.32
N GLN A 32 21.39 -9.48 -18.63
CA GLN A 32 20.31 -10.34 -19.11
C GLN A 32 18.96 -9.63 -19.10
N TRP A 33 18.69 -8.82 -18.08
CA TRP A 33 17.50 -7.97 -18.05
C TRP A 33 17.51 -6.97 -19.22
N GLY A 34 18.65 -6.33 -19.49
CA GLY A 34 18.83 -5.39 -20.60
C GLY A 34 18.57 -6.05 -21.96
N ALA A 35 19.06 -7.27 -22.17
CA ALA A 35 18.74 -8.05 -23.38
C ALA A 35 17.23 -8.29 -23.51
N LEU A 36 16.58 -8.71 -22.42
CA LEU A 36 15.14 -8.95 -22.39
C LEU A 36 14.32 -7.67 -22.64
N CYS A 37 14.77 -6.52 -22.13
CA CYS A 37 14.17 -5.20 -22.38
C CYS A 37 14.07 -4.85 -23.87
N THR A 38 14.90 -5.43 -24.72
CA THR A 38 14.96 -5.19 -26.16
C THR A 38 14.34 -6.31 -27.01
N ASP A 39 13.94 -7.43 -26.42
CA ASP A 39 13.36 -8.56 -27.15
C ASP A 39 11.88 -8.30 -27.48
N PRO A 40 11.52 -8.10 -28.78
CA PRO A 40 10.14 -7.83 -29.18
C PRO A 40 9.20 -9.03 -28.96
N LEU A 41 9.75 -10.23 -28.76
CA LEU A 41 8.97 -11.45 -28.53
C LEU A 41 8.86 -11.80 -27.04
N ALA A 42 9.45 -11.01 -26.13
CA ALA A 42 9.44 -11.31 -24.69
C ALA A 42 8.02 -11.45 -24.13
N ALA A 43 7.12 -10.52 -24.46
CA ALA A 43 5.71 -10.55 -24.04
C ALA A 43 5.02 -11.83 -24.55
N GLN A 44 5.15 -12.11 -25.85
CA GLN A 44 4.58 -13.31 -26.46
C GLN A 44 5.07 -14.58 -25.76
N LYS A 45 6.40 -14.74 -25.60
CA LYS A 45 7.02 -15.90 -24.94
C LYS A 45 6.52 -16.09 -23.50
N ALA A 46 6.38 -15.00 -22.75
CA ALA A 46 5.87 -15.07 -21.38
C ALA A 46 4.40 -15.49 -21.32
N HIS A 47 3.57 -15.02 -22.26
CA HIS A 47 2.12 -15.26 -22.27
C HIS A 47 1.72 -16.63 -22.86
N GLU A 48 2.58 -17.26 -23.65
CA GLU A 48 2.32 -18.56 -24.28
C GLU A 48 2.14 -19.72 -23.29
N ARG A 49 2.53 -19.54 -22.03
CA ARG A 49 2.52 -20.60 -21.01
C ARG A 49 2.08 -20.05 -19.65
N GLU A 50 1.54 -20.94 -18.83
CA GLU A 50 1.34 -20.65 -17.41
C GLU A 50 2.61 -20.97 -16.63
N TRP A 51 2.89 -20.12 -15.64
CA TRP A 51 4.06 -20.24 -14.77
C TRP A 51 3.61 -20.58 -13.35
N PRO A 52 4.35 -21.41 -12.61
CA PRO A 52 4.04 -21.75 -11.22
C PRO A 52 4.31 -20.59 -10.24
N PHE A 53 4.58 -19.40 -10.77
CA PHE A 53 4.89 -18.17 -10.06
C PHE A 53 4.29 -17.00 -10.85
N LEU A 54 4.11 -15.86 -10.17
CA LEU A 54 3.42 -14.72 -10.74
C LEU A 54 4.28 -14.02 -11.82
N VAL A 55 3.83 -14.08 -13.07
CA VAL A 55 4.36 -13.31 -14.20
C VAL A 55 3.26 -12.36 -14.67
N PRO A 56 3.49 -11.04 -14.74
CA PRO A 56 2.47 -10.10 -15.15
C PRO A 56 2.25 -10.18 -16.67
N GLN A 57 1.16 -9.60 -17.15
CA GLN A 57 0.96 -9.39 -18.59
C GLN A 57 1.35 -7.96 -18.98
N TRP A 58 1.96 -7.76 -20.14
CA TRP A 58 2.30 -6.43 -20.66
C TRP A 58 2.33 -6.40 -22.19
N ASP A 59 2.25 -5.20 -22.77
CA ASP A 59 2.35 -5.01 -24.22
C ASP A 59 3.53 -4.10 -24.56
N GLY A 60 4.26 -4.44 -25.63
CA GLY A 60 5.43 -3.69 -26.10
C GLY A 60 6.77 -4.18 -25.51
N LEU A 61 7.81 -3.37 -25.72
CA LEU A 61 9.17 -3.67 -25.27
C LEU A 61 9.32 -3.37 -23.77
N LEU A 62 9.80 -4.33 -22.99
CA LEU A 62 9.96 -4.20 -21.53
C LEU A 62 10.82 -2.99 -21.11
N GLY A 63 11.75 -2.56 -21.96
CA GLY A 63 12.61 -1.39 -21.71
C GLY A 63 11.96 -0.03 -21.99
N LEU A 64 10.69 0.02 -22.41
CA LEU A 64 10.01 1.30 -22.66
C LEU A 64 9.89 2.14 -21.38
N GLN A 65 10.22 3.42 -21.53
CA GLN A 65 10.14 4.42 -20.48
C GLN A 65 9.35 5.62 -20.98
N PHE A 66 8.57 6.22 -20.09
CA PHE A 66 7.73 7.36 -20.40
C PHE A 66 8.12 8.49 -19.44
N SER A 67 8.57 9.62 -19.99
CA SER A 67 8.88 10.82 -19.21
C SER A 67 7.61 11.42 -18.63
N ILE A 68 7.69 11.91 -17.41
CA ILE A 68 6.57 12.56 -16.73
C ILE A 68 6.73 14.07 -16.85
N GLU A 69 5.66 14.71 -17.30
CA GLU A 69 5.61 16.16 -17.35
C GLU A 69 5.29 16.71 -15.95
N ASN A 70 6.00 17.75 -15.53
CA ASN A 70 5.67 18.42 -14.28
C ASN A 70 4.30 19.07 -14.36
N ILE A 71 3.56 19.05 -13.25
CA ILE A 71 2.27 19.71 -13.21
C ILE A 71 2.42 21.25 -13.29
N THR A 72 1.83 21.85 -14.31
CA THR A 72 1.89 23.31 -14.55
C THR A 72 0.50 23.91 -14.42
N GLY A 73 -0.04 23.98 -13.21
CA GLY A 73 -1.37 24.54 -12.97
C GLY A 73 -1.88 24.25 -11.57
N ASP A 74 -3.07 24.78 -11.30
CA ASP A 74 -3.77 24.50 -10.05
C ASP A 74 -4.26 23.05 -10.05
N TYR A 75 -4.11 22.36 -8.93
CA TYR A 75 -4.62 21.00 -8.76
C TYR A 75 -4.99 20.74 -7.32
N SER A 76 -5.87 19.76 -7.15
CA SER A 76 -6.23 19.23 -5.85
C SER A 76 -6.02 17.73 -5.83
N LEU A 77 -5.77 17.20 -4.65
CA LEU A 77 -5.73 15.77 -4.37
C LEU A 77 -6.14 15.51 -2.93
N PHE A 78 -6.38 14.25 -2.61
CA PHE A 78 -6.53 13.84 -1.22
C PHE A 78 -6.02 12.41 -1.01
N SER A 79 -5.74 12.12 0.26
CA SER A 79 -5.27 10.82 0.73
C SER A 79 -5.94 10.47 2.04
N VAL A 80 -6.09 9.17 2.26
CA VAL A 80 -6.70 8.61 3.46
C VAL A 80 -5.85 7.46 3.95
N ASP A 81 -5.63 7.40 5.26
CA ASP A 81 -4.97 6.28 5.94
C ASP A 81 -5.73 5.91 7.22
N GLY A 82 -5.45 4.73 7.77
CA GLY A 82 -6.13 4.17 8.92
C GLY A 82 -5.18 3.63 9.98
N SER A 83 -5.53 3.85 11.24
CA SER A 83 -4.91 3.13 12.36
C SER A 83 -5.96 2.56 13.30
N GLN A 84 -5.54 1.68 14.21
CA GLN A 84 -6.47 0.92 15.03
C GLN A 84 -5.93 0.57 16.42
N LEU A 85 -6.86 0.39 17.37
CA LEU A 85 -6.64 -0.30 18.63
C LEU A 85 -7.41 -1.61 18.62
N TYR A 86 -6.72 -2.71 18.86
CA TYR A 86 -7.36 -4.02 18.98
C TYR A 86 -8.05 -4.21 20.33
N PRO A 87 -9.06 -5.11 20.41
CA PRO A 87 -9.66 -5.50 21.68
C PRO A 87 -8.62 -6.04 22.66
N GLU A 88 -8.62 -5.53 23.88
CA GLU A 88 -7.69 -6.00 24.91
C GLU A 88 -8.30 -7.20 25.66
N ARG A 89 -7.73 -8.39 25.41
CA ARG A 89 -8.23 -9.70 25.91
C ARG A 89 -8.45 -9.79 27.43
N HIS A 90 -7.86 -8.89 28.22
CA HIS A 90 -7.94 -8.90 29.68
C HIS A 90 -9.02 -7.97 30.26
N GLN A 91 -9.66 -7.13 29.43
CA GLN A 91 -10.51 -6.02 29.90
C GLN A 91 -12.02 -6.30 29.82
N GLY A 92 -12.42 -7.48 29.32
CA GLY A 92 -13.81 -7.97 29.36
C GLY A 92 -14.80 -7.31 28.39
N ILE A 93 -14.47 -6.15 27.78
CA ILE A 93 -15.24 -5.54 26.70
C ILE A 93 -14.54 -5.81 25.35
N PRO A 94 -15.19 -6.51 24.42
CA PRO A 94 -14.66 -6.74 23.08
C PRO A 94 -14.92 -5.50 22.21
N CYS A 95 -14.21 -4.39 22.44
CA CYS A 95 -14.29 -3.21 21.58
C CYS A 95 -12.93 -2.88 20.95
N ALA A 96 -12.98 -2.36 19.72
CA ALA A 96 -11.82 -1.88 18.99
C ALA A 96 -12.06 -0.42 18.59
N LEU A 97 -10.98 0.28 18.25
CA LEU A 97 -11.05 1.61 17.66
C LEU A 97 -10.43 1.54 16.27
N VAL A 98 -11.09 2.10 15.27
CA VAL A 98 -10.50 2.42 13.97
C VAL A 98 -10.51 3.93 13.84
N ASN A 99 -9.37 4.56 13.55
CA ASN A 99 -9.29 5.99 13.29
C ASN A 99 -8.81 6.20 11.85
N ILE A 100 -9.58 6.96 11.08
CA ILE A 100 -9.29 7.27 9.69
C ILE A 100 -8.80 8.71 9.60
N GLY A 101 -7.59 8.90 9.11
CA GLY A 101 -7.00 10.21 8.86
C GLY A 101 -7.14 10.60 7.39
N THR A 102 -7.47 11.86 7.13
CA THR A 102 -7.60 12.42 5.79
C THR A 102 -6.71 13.64 5.65
N ALA A 103 -5.99 13.71 4.53
CA ALA A 103 -5.29 14.90 4.08
C ALA A 103 -5.81 15.30 2.70
N ALA A 104 -6.34 16.51 2.56
CA ALA A 104 -6.80 17.05 1.30
C ALA A 104 -6.11 18.39 1.00
N PHE A 105 -5.53 18.48 -0.19
CA PHE A 105 -4.77 19.64 -0.62
C PHE A 105 -5.36 20.24 -1.87
N SER A 106 -5.35 21.57 -1.93
CA SER A 106 -5.58 22.35 -3.14
C SER A 106 -4.39 23.29 -3.31
N TYR A 107 -3.60 23.04 -4.34
CA TYR A 107 -2.48 23.88 -4.73
C TYR A 107 -2.96 24.83 -5.82
N GLY A 108 -2.84 26.12 -5.53
CA GLY A 108 -3.19 27.17 -6.48
C GLY A 108 -2.12 28.24 -6.56
N GLN A 109 -2.01 28.91 -7.71
CA GLN A 109 -1.00 29.94 -7.95
C GLN A 109 -1.07 31.11 -6.96
N THR A 110 -2.27 31.49 -6.52
CA THR A 110 -2.47 32.61 -5.59
C THR A 110 -2.73 32.13 -4.16
N THR A 111 -3.46 31.03 -4.00
CA THR A 111 -3.84 30.48 -2.69
C THR A 111 -3.75 28.97 -2.71
N SER A 112 -3.07 28.41 -1.73
CA SER A 112 -3.09 26.98 -1.45
C SER A 112 -3.84 26.71 -0.15
N LYS A 113 -4.50 25.55 -0.06
CA LYS A 113 -5.28 25.12 1.11
C LYS A 113 -4.89 23.70 1.48
N ALA A 114 -4.79 23.45 2.78
CA ALA A 114 -4.66 22.12 3.34
C ALA A 114 -5.76 21.90 4.38
N GLU A 115 -6.46 20.78 4.27
CA GLU A 115 -7.43 20.31 5.24
C GLU A 115 -6.98 18.95 5.77
N LEU A 116 -6.73 18.91 7.07
CA LEU A 116 -6.24 17.74 7.79
C LEU A 116 -7.23 17.44 8.91
N PHE A 117 -7.77 16.22 8.93
CA PHE A 117 -8.71 15.79 9.96
C PHE A 117 -8.69 14.28 10.14
N SER A 118 -9.28 13.81 11.23
CA SER A 118 -9.50 12.38 11.46
C SER A 118 -10.92 12.09 11.94
N LYS A 119 -11.38 10.87 11.69
CA LYS A 119 -12.70 10.37 12.08
C LYS A 119 -12.55 9.02 12.79
N PRO A 120 -12.81 8.96 14.11
CA PRO A 120 -12.76 7.72 14.87
C PRO A 120 -14.08 6.93 14.77
N TYR A 121 -13.96 5.61 14.74
CA TYR A 121 -15.04 4.63 14.69
C TYR A 121 -14.84 3.60 15.80
N LEU A 122 -15.79 3.55 16.74
CA LEU A 122 -15.83 2.50 17.76
C LEU A 122 -16.42 1.23 17.15
N ILE A 123 -15.63 0.15 17.13
CA ILE A 123 -16.05 -1.15 16.64
C ILE A 123 -16.48 -1.99 17.83
N THR A 124 -17.71 -2.50 17.77
CA THR A 124 -18.31 -3.37 18.79
C THR A 124 -19.00 -4.54 18.11
N PRO A 125 -19.27 -5.66 18.80
CA PRO A 125 -19.96 -6.79 18.19
C PRO A 125 -21.34 -6.40 17.64
N ASN A 126 -22.02 -5.46 18.29
CA ASN A 126 -23.34 -4.98 17.88
C ASN A 126 -23.33 -4.11 16.61
N ASN A 127 -22.18 -3.55 16.26
CA ASN A 127 -22.02 -2.73 15.04
C ASN A 127 -21.69 -3.61 13.82
N LEU A 128 -21.50 -4.91 14.00
CA LEU A 128 -21.29 -5.88 12.94
C LEU A 128 -22.66 -6.45 12.56
N SER A 129 -23.32 -5.80 11.61
CA SER A 129 -24.58 -6.28 11.05
C SER A 129 -24.32 -7.52 10.21
N ASP A 130 -24.39 -8.69 10.84
CA ASP A 130 -24.97 -9.95 10.37
C ASP A 130 -24.34 -11.14 11.12
N GLY A 131 -25.07 -11.67 12.10
CA GLY A 131 -24.84 -13.01 12.65
C GLY A 131 -23.85 -13.12 13.81
N GLU A 132 -24.37 -13.55 14.96
CA GLU A 132 -23.79 -14.42 15.99
C GLU A 132 -22.29 -14.29 16.31
N ASP A 133 -21.98 -13.94 17.57
CA ASP A 133 -20.70 -14.20 18.25
C ASP A 133 -19.44 -13.98 17.38
N ALA A 134 -19.46 -12.97 16.50
CA ALA A 134 -18.33 -12.66 15.64
C ALA A 134 -17.15 -12.23 16.52
N PHE A 135 -16.21 -13.15 16.70
CA PHE A 135 -14.99 -12.89 17.44
C PHE A 135 -14.22 -11.81 16.69
N ILE A 136 -14.12 -10.63 17.29
CA ILE A 136 -13.35 -9.52 16.75
C ILE A 136 -11.87 -9.87 16.88
N ASP A 137 -11.33 -10.56 15.88
CA ASP A 137 -9.89 -10.82 15.79
C ASP A 137 -9.14 -9.66 15.11
N GLU A 138 -7.82 -9.73 15.17
CA GLU A 138 -6.95 -8.70 14.60
C GLU A 138 -7.03 -8.65 13.06
N ALA A 139 -7.29 -9.79 12.42
CA ALA A 139 -7.39 -9.86 10.95
C ALA A 139 -8.66 -9.15 10.46
N PHE A 140 -9.79 -9.39 11.13
CA PHE A 140 -11.05 -8.74 10.86
C PHE A 140 -10.97 -7.22 11.07
N ILE A 141 -10.37 -6.76 12.17
CA ILE A 141 -10.17 -5.32 12.41
C ILE A 141 -9.27 -4.68 11.35
N ARG A 142 -8.22 -5.36 10.90
CA ARG A 142 -7.38 -4.87 9.79
C ARG A 142 -8.18 -4.73 8.50
N SER A 143 -9.00 -5.73 8.17
CA SER A 143 -9.87 -5.67 7.00
C SER A 143 -10.83 -4.47 7.14
N LEU A 144 -11.58 -4.38 8.23
CA LEU A 144 -12.50 -3.26 8.48
C LEU A 144 -11.82 -1.90 8.35
N ARG A 145 -10.62 -1.72 8.90
CA ARG A 145 -9.85 -0.50 8.76
C ARG A 145 -9.66 -0.12 7.30
N THR A 146 -9.25 -1.07 6.46
CA THR A 146 -9.06 -0.85 5.02
C THR A 146 -10.36 -0.57 4.27
N GLU A 147 -11.48 -1.18 4.64
CA GLU A 147 -12.77 -0.76 4.11
C GLU A 147 -13.14 0.67 4.54
N TYR A 148 -12.86 1.05 5.78
CA TYR A 148 -13.10 2.41 6.27
C TYR A 148 -12.18 3.45 5.62
N GLU A 149 -10.93 3.10 5.28
CA GLU A 149 -10.02 3.94 4.49
C GLU A 149 -10.64 4.25 3.12
N LEU A 150 -11.12 3.23 2.40
CA LEU A 150 -11.78 3.42 1.09
C LEU A 150 -13.08 4.20 1.19
N LYS A 151 -13.90 3.94 2.21
CA LYS A 151 -15.12 4.72 2.49
C LYS A 151 -14.80 6.18 2.81
N GLY A 152 -13.74 6.45 3.57
CA GLY A 152 -13.24 7.80 3.81
C GLY A 152 -12.83 8.48 2.51
N GLY A 153 -12.20 7.73 1.60
CA GLY A 153 -11.89 8.20 0.24
C GLY A 153 -13.13 8.58 -0.57
N LEU A 154 -14.18 7.74 -0.54
CA LEU A 154 -15.48 8.02 -1.18
C LEU A 154 -16.22 9.22 -0.57
N GLU A 155 -16.18 9.36 0.77
CA GLU A 155 -16.76 10.53 1.45
C GLU A 155 -16.00 11.80 1.04
N THR A 156 -14.67 11.73 0.94
CA THR A 156 -13.81 12.87 0.60
C THR A 156 -13.93 13.25 -0.88
N SER A 157 -14.06 12.28 -1.79
CA SER A 157 -14.24 12.53 -3.22
C SER A 157 -15.50 13.35 -3.53
N ALA A 158 -16.55 13.19 -2.71
CA ALA A 158 -17.76 13.98 -2.83
C ALA A 158 -17.54 15.47 -2.50
N LEU A 159 -16.59 15.78 -1.62
CA LEU A 159 -16.21 17.13 -1.22
C LEU A 159 -15.17 17.74 -2.18
N TYR A 160 -14.27 16.92 -2.71
CA TYR A 160 -13.17 17.31 -3.61
C TYR A 160 -13.37 16.76 -5.02
N LYS A 161 -14.41 17.24 -5.69
CA LYS A 161 -14.80 16.79 -7.05
C LYS A 161 -13.63 16.91 -8.04
N GLY A 162 -13.30 15.81 -8.72
CA GLY A 162 -12.26 15.75 -9.75
C GLY A 162 -10.82 15.73 -9.24
N ALA A 163 -10.62 15.76 -7.93
CA ALA A 163 -9.33 15.56 -7.28
C ALA A 163 -8.97 14.07 -7.24
N PRO A 164 -7.74 13.67 -7.58
CA PRO A 164 -7.32 12.28 -7.43
C PRO A 164 -7.21 11.85 -5.96
N PHE A 165 -7.51 10.58 -5.73
CA PHE A 165 -7.38 9.90 -4.43
C PHE A 165 -6.13 9.00 -4.42
N PHE A 166 -5.20 9.24 -3.51
CA PHE A 166 -4.05 8.33 -3.33
C PHE A 166 -4.15 7.56 -2.02
N PHE A 167 -3.90 6.26 -2.12
CA PHE A 167 -3.91 5.31 -1.02
C PHE A 167 -2.49 4.79 -0.75
N ASP A 168 -2.11 4.66 0.52
CA ASP A 168 -0.82 4.10 0.92
C ASP A 168 -0.88 2.57 0.91
N GLY A 169 -0.33 1.97 -0.13
CA GLY A 169 -0.28 0.52 -0.30
C GLY A 169 -0.94 0.02 -1.58
N SER A 170 -1.18 -1.29 -1.57
CA SER A 170 -1.62 -2.08 -2.73
C SER A 170 -3.13 -2.03 -2.94
N LEU A 171 -3.57 -1.84 -4.18
CA LEU A 171 -4.98 -2.02 -4.57
C LEU A 171 -5.34 -3.51 -4.63
N ILE A 172 -4.35 -4.39 -4.80
CA ILE A 172 -4.51 -5.85 -4.75
C ILE A 172 -4.62 -6.31 -3.29
N LEU A 173 -5.70 -7.03 -2.95
CA LEU A 173 -5.92 -7.61 -1.62
C LEU A 173 -5.13 -8.93 -1.45
N TRP A 174 -3.82 -8.84 -1.23
CA TRP A 174 -2.91 -10.00 -1.16
C TRP A 174 -3.20 -11.02 -0.05
N HIS A 175 -3.89 -10.63 1.02
CA HIS A 175 -4.00 -11.41 2.25
C HIS A 175 -5.33 -12.16 2.40
N MET A 176 -6.06 -12.38 1.31
CA MET A 176 -7.27 -13.18 1.34
C MET A 176 -6.91 -14.67 1.47
N ASP A 177 -7.42 -15.32 2.51
CA ASP A 177 -7.35 -16.74 2.76
C ASP A 177 -8.59 -17.42 2.16
N GLU A 178 -8.44 -17.92 0.93
CA GLU A 178 -9.50 -18.60 0.18
C GLU A 178 -10.08 -19.84 0.90
N SER A 179 -9.42 -20.33 1.95
CA SER A 179 -9.94 -21.41 2.80
C SER A 179 -11.02 -20.94 3.80
N LYS A 180 -11.12 -19.63 4.08
CA LYS A 180 -12.07 -19.01 5.02
C LYS A 180 -13.26 -18.36 4.28
N LYS A 181 -14.00 -19.20 3.55
CA LYS A 181 -15.19 -18.78 2.81
C LYS A 181 -16.25 -18.12 3.71
N GLY A 182 -16.90 -17.07 3.21
CA GLY A 182 -17.96 -16.33 3.93
C GLY A 182 -17.57 -14.90 4.32
N ALA A 183 -16.89 -14.71 5.46
CA ALA A 183 -16.55 -13.38 5.98
C ALA A 183 -15.53 -12.65 5.09
N GLU A 184 -14.54 -13.37 4.56
CA GLU A 184 -13.56 -12.79 3.65
C GLU A 184 -14.19 -12.45 2.29
N ASP A 185 -15.08 -13.29 1.78
CA ASP A 185 -15.82 -13.03 0.53
C ASP A 185 -16.68 -11.75 0.67
N TYR A 186 -17.33 -11.58 1.83
CA TYR A 186 -18.11 -10.39 2.13
C TYR A 186 -17.24 -9.12 2.17
N PHE A 187 -16.09 -9.19 2.85
CA PHE A 187 -15.14 -8.09 2.91
C PHE A 187 -14.61 -7.72 1.51
N PHE A 188 -14.16 -8.74 0.77
CA PHE A 188 -13.64 -8.58 -0.58
C PHE A 188 -14.65 -7.88 -1.49
N LYS A 189 -15.92 -8.32 -1.44
CA LYS A 189 -16.98 -7.68 -2.21
C LYS A 189 -17.11 -6.19 -1.89
N ARG A 190 -17.15 -5.80 -0.61
CA ARG A 190 -17.26 -4.39 -0.21
C ARG A 190 -16.04 -3.57 -0.60
N TYR A 191 -14.86 -4.16 -0.47
CA TYR A 191 -13.60 -3.57 -0.88
C TYR A 191 -13.60 -3.25 -2.40
N VAL A 192 -13.99 -4.21 -3.22
CA VAL A 192 -14.10 -4.05 -4.68
C VAL A 192 -15.23 -3.08 -5.07
N ASP A 193 -16.40 -3.15 -4.39
CA ASP A 193 -17.53 -2.25 -4.63
C ASP A 193 -17.12 -0.77 -4.44
N CYS A 194 -16.14 -0.48 -3.58
CA CYS A 194 -15.60 0.87 -3.43
C CYS A 194 -14.86 1.35 -4.69
N PHE A 195 -14.02 0.50 -5.32
CA PHE A 195 -13.35 0.86 -6.57
C PHE A 195 -14.33 1.05 -7.73
N VAL A 196 -15.35 0.21 -7.80
CA VAL A 196 -16.44 0.37 -8.79
C VAL A 196 -17.17 1.69 -8.58
N THR A 197 -17.40 2.08 -7.32
CA THR A 197 -18.03 3.36 -6.99
C THR A 197 -17.11 4.55 -7.37
N LEU A 198 -15.80 4.44 -7.10
CA LEU A 198 -14.82 5.47 -7.51
C LEU A 198 -14.79 5.63 -9.05
N GLU A 199 -14.84 4.53 -9.80
CA GLU A 199 -14.96 4.54 -11.26
C GLU A 199 -16.24 5.25 -11.71
N GLN A 200 -17.40 4.89 -11.15
CA GLN A 200 -18.69 5.52 -11.51
C GLN A 200 -18.74 7.02 -11.22
N GLN A 201 -17.93 7.48 -10.26
CA GLN A 201 -17.79 8.90 -9.91
C GLN A 201 -16.63 9.58 -10.65
N GLU A 202 -15.94 8.88 -11.55
CA GLU A 202 -14.77 9.33 -12.30
C GLU A 202 -13.65 9.86 -11.39
N VAL A 203 -13.50 9.25 -10.22
CA VAL A 203 -12.45 9.62 -9.25
C VAL A 203 -11.18 8.86 -9.60
N LEU A 204 -10.22 9.57 -10.20
CA LEU A 204 -8.88 9.04 -10.42
C LEU A 204 -8.29 8.57 -9.09
N HIS A 205 -7.79 7.35 -9.04
CA HIS A 205 -7.19 6.81 -7.83
C HIS A 205 -5.98 5.94 -8.13
N ALA A 206 -5.05 5.92 -7.19
CA ALA A 206 -3.86 5.08 -7.27
C ALA A 206 -3.42 4.60 -5.89
N GLY A 207 -2.97 3.34 -5.84
CA GLY A 207 -2.17 2.83 -4.73
C GLY A 207 -0.71 3.18 -4.94
N TYR A 208 -0.04 3.69 -3.92
CA TYR A 208 1.39 4.00 -3.94
C TYR A 208 2.12 3.05 -2.99
N ILE A 209 3.15 2.36 -3.49
CA ILE A 209 3.99 1.47 -2.71
C ILE A 209 5.43 1.96 -2.77
N SER A 210 5.90 2.55 -1.67
CA SER A 210 7.30 2.93 -1.45
C SER A 210 8.18 1.68 -1.31
N MET A 211 9.41 1.74 -1.83
CA MET A 211 10.41 0.66 -1.79
C MET A 211 9.80 -0.75 -1.97
N PRO A 212 9.10 -1.02 -3.09
CA PRO A 212 8.34 -2.24 -3.27
C PRO A 212 9.26 -3.46 -3.28
N LYS A 213 8.81 -4.53 -2.63
CA LYS A 213 9.51 -5.83 -2.58
C LYS A 213 8.92 -6.86 -3.54
N SER A 214 8.13 -6.40 -4.52
CA SER A 214 7.55 -7.23 -5.57
C SER A 214 8.65 -7.88 -6.41
N ARG A 215 8.29 -9.02 -7.02
CA ARG A 215 9.21 -9.87 -7.79
C ARG A 215 8.58 -10.35 -9.09
N GLU A 216 7.59 -9.62 -9.60
CA GLU A 216 6.85 -9.95 -10.81
C GLU A 216 7.72 -9.80 -12.06
N LEU A 217 8.60 -8.78 -12.13
CA LEU A 217 9.57 -8.61 -13.21
C LEU A 217 10.75 -9.57 -13.07
N VAL A 218 11.21 -9.81 -11.84
CA VAL A 218 12.20 -10.86 -11.52
C VAL A 218 11.70 -12.23 -11.97
N ASN A 219 10.40 -12.48 -11.86
CA ASN A 219 9.78 -13.71 -12.35
C ASN A 219 9.73 -13.79 -13.89
N ILE A 220 9.68 -12.67 -14.61
CA ILE A 220 9.87 -12.67 -16.07
C ILE A 220 11.27 -13.18 -16.40
N MET A 221 12.31 -12.70 -15.70
CA MET A 221 13.67 -13.23 -15.88
C MET A 221 13.74 -14.73 -15.57
N ARG A 222 13.12 -15.16 -14.47
CA ARG A 222 13.06 -16.58 -14.11
C ARG A 222 12.39 -17.44 -15.20
N ALA A 223 11.41 -16.88 -15.89
CA ALA A 223 10.67 -17.55 -16.96
C ALA A 223 11.47 -17.61 -18.27
N LEU A 224 12.13 -16.52 -18.65
CA LEU A 224 12.63 -16.33 -20.02
C LEU A 224 14.16 -16.33 -20.15
N CYS A 225 14.89 -16.18 -19.06
CA CYS A 225 16.35 -16.07 -19.07
C CYS A 225 17.02 -17.33 -18.50
N PRO A 226 18.20 -17.74 -19.01
CA PRO A 226 18.97 -18.86 -18.48
C PRO A 226 19.73 -18.46 -17.19
N VAL A 227 19.01 -17.98 -16.19
CA VAL A 227 19.55 -17.60 -14.87
C VAL A 227 19.23 -18.67 -13.84
N ASP A 228 20.19 -18.99 -12.97
CA ASP A 228 19.90 -19.79 -11.78
C ASP A 228 18.89 -19.06 -10.88
N PRO A 229 17.68 -19.63 -10.64
CA PRO A 229 16.67 -19.02 -9.76
C PRO A 229 17.18 -18.73 -8.34
N ALA A 230 18.21 -19.45 -7.87
CA ALA A 230 18.84 -19.19 -6.58
C ALA A 230 19.60 -17.85 -6.54
N LEU A 231 20.00 -17.29 -7.67
CA LEU A 231 20.62 -15.96 -7.76
C LEU A 231 19.56 -14.86 -7.76
N LEU A 232 18.43 -15.09 -8.43
CA LEU A 232 17.32 -14.14 -8.49
C LEU A 232 16.69 -13.86 -7.12
N ARG A 233 16.88 -14.73 -6.11
CA ARG A 233 16.31 -14.57 -4.75
C ARG A 233 16.71 -13.28 -4.04
N TYR A 234 17.83 -12.69 -4.45
CA TYR A 234 18.38 -11.47 -3.85
C TYR A 234 17.84 -10.18 -4.47
N PHE A 235 17.05 -10.30 -5.55
CA PHE A 235 16.56 -9.17 -6.33
C PHE A 235 15.06 -8.99 -6.17
N THR A 236 14.69 -7.72 -6.12
CA THR A 236 13.34 -7.20 -6.26
C THR A 236 13.16 -6.58 -7.63
N ASP A 237 11.92 -6.31 -8.01
CA ASP A 237 11.63 -5.57 -9.22
C ASP A 237 12.22 -4.16 -9.18
N ALA A 238 12.27 -3.53 -8.00
CA ALA A 238 12.89 -2.22 -7.81
C ALA A 238 14.38 -2.23 -8.17
N ASP A 239 15.11 -3.31 -7.83
CA ASP A 239 16.54 -3.45 -8.19
C ASP A 239 16.73 -3.50 -9.71
N LEU A 240 15.87 -4.26 -10.42
CA LEU A 240 15.91 -4.33 -11.88
C LEU A 240 15.54 -3.00 -12.52
N VAL A 241 14.49 -2.36 -12.03
CA VAL A 241 13.99 -1.09 -12.59
C VAL A 241 14.98 0.06 -12.36
N ALA A 242 15.62 0.12 -11.19
CA ALA A 242 16.63 1.13 -10.88
C ALA A 242 17.82 1.10 -11.84
N SER A 243 18.08 -0.03 -12.51
CA SER A 243 19.19 -0.16 -13.46
C SER A 243 18.98 0.62 -14.77
N PHE A 244 17.74 0.91 -15.16
CA PHE A 244 17.43 1.49 -16.47
C PHE A 244 16.46 2.68 -16.44
N LEU A 245 15.55 2.74 -15.46
CA LEU A 245 14.51 3.77 -15.40
C LEU A 245 15.10 5.09 -14.91
N LYS A 246 15.03 6.13 -15.74
CA LYS A 246 15.53 7.47 -15.39
C LYS A 246 14.63 8.15 -14.33
N PRO A 247 15.15 9.08 -13.51
CA PRO A 247 14.32 9.95 -12.69
C PRO A 247 13.21 10.63 -13.51
N ASP A 248 12.06 10.84 -12.89
CA ASP A 248 10.87 11.44 -13.50
C ASP A 248 10.35 10.65 -14.72
N HIS A 249 10.56 9.34 -14.71
CA HIS A 249 10.01 8.43 -15.71
C HIS A 249 9.25 7.28 -15.04
N ARG A 250 8.31 6.72 -15.80
CA ARG A 250 7.65 5.46 -15.48
C ARG A 250 7.99 4.37 -16.51
N THR A 251 7.87 3.12 -16.09
CA THR A 251 7.84 1.97 -17.01
C THR A 251 6.55 1.95 -17.84
N LEU A 252 6.45 1.01 -18.77
CA LEU A 252 5.17 0.57 -19.32
C LEU A 252 4.24 0.00 -18.22
N LEU A 253 2.99 -0.25 -18.60
CA LEU A 253 1.96 -0.82 -17.73
C LEU A 253 1.99 -2.34 -17.73
N PHE A 254 1.84 -2.90 -16.53
CA PHE A 254 1.72 -4.33 -16.29
C PHE A 254 0.32 -4.64 -15.76
N LYS A 255 -0.36 -5.61 -16.35
CA LYS A 255 -1.59 -6.18 -15.82
C LYS A 255 -1.23 -7.26 -14.81
N SER A 256 -1.65 -7.08 -13.55
CA SER A 256 -1.41 -8.08 -12.50
C SER A 256 -2.12 -9.39 -12.83
N ARG A 257 -1.46 -10.51 -12.56
CA ARG A 257 -2.02 -11.87 -12.69
C ARG A 257 -2.08 -12.59 -11.34
N ALA A 258 -2.03 -11.85 -10.23
CA ALA A 258 -2.18 -12.44 -8.90
C ALA A 258 -3.55 -13.14 -8.84
N HIS A 259 -3.63 -14.33 -8.25
CA HIS A 259 -4.84 -15.17 -8.32
C HIS A 259 -6.10 -14.40 -7.89
N ILE A 260 -6.00 -13.63 -6.79
CA ILE A 260 -7.09 -12.80 -6.27
C ILE A 260 -7.63 -11.77 -7.27
N THR A 261 -6.80 -11.29 -8.20
CA THR A 261 -7.21 -10.29 -9.20
C THR A 261 -8.21 -10.84 -10.21
N SER A 262 -8.30 -12.17 -10.37
CA SER A 262 -9.31 -12.79 -11.23
C SER A 262 -10.75 -12.60 -10.72
N HIS A 263 -10.92 -12.24 -9.45
CA HIS A 263 -12.20 -11.94 -8.82
C HIS A 263 -12.59 -10.46 -8.92
N TYR A 264 -11.71 -9.60 -9.44
CA TYR A 264 -12.03 -8.19 -9.66
C TYR A 264 -12.86 -8.04 -10.95
N PRO A 265 -13.87 -7.16 -10.99
CA PRO A 265 -14.50 -6.76 -12.22
C PRO A 265 -13.46 -6.23 -13.22
N PRO A 266 -13.61 -6.51 -14.53
CA PRO A 266 -12.60 -6.13 -15.53
C PRO A 266 -12.19 -4.66 -15.50
N SER A 267 -13.14 -3.73 -15.31
CA SER A 267 -12.85 -2.29 -15.32
C SER A 267 -11.97 -1.82 -14.15
N VAL A 268 -12.02 -2.52 -13.02
CA VAL A 268 -11.22 -2.22 -11.83
C VAL A 268 -10.11 -3.24 -11.61
N HIS A 269 -9.80 -4.06 -12.62
CA HIS A 269 -8.69 -5.01 -12.57
C HIS A 269 -7.38 -4.24 -12.30
N PRO A 270 -6.55 -4.64 -11.34
CA PRO A 270 -5.33 -3.90 -11.01
C PRO A 270 -4.25 -3.99 -12.10
N PHE A 271 -3.83 -2.82 -12.57
CA PHE A 271 -2.62 -2.60 -13.34
C PHE A 271 -1.58 -1.93 -12.44
N PHE A 272 -0.31 -2.05 -12.81
CA PHE A 272 0.77 -1.38 -12.11
C PHE A 272 1.87 -0.93 -13.07
N PHE A 273 2.67 0.03 -12.61
CA PHE A 273 3.92 0.43 -13.24
C PHE A 273 4.90 0.84 -12.15
N TYR A 274 6.18 0.94 -12.51
CA TYR A 274 7.19 1.50 -11.62
C TYR A 274 7.46 2.95 -11.99
N LEU A 275 7.63 3.77 -10.97
CA LEU A 275 7.86 5.20 -11.04
C LEU A 275 9.18 5.53 -10.36
N ASN A 276 10.10 6.18 -11.07
CA ASN A 276 11.31 6.69 -10.46
C ASN A 276 11.08 8.14 -10.01
N VAL A 277 10.99 8.34 -8.70
CA VAL A 277 10.76 9.66 -8.09
C VAL A 277 12.08 10.36 -7.69
N GLY A 278 13.20 9.90 -8.26
CA GLY A 278 14.55 10.40 -7.98
C GLY A 278 15.18 9.78 -6.73
N SER A 279 14.47 9.73 -5.61
CA SER A 279 14.97 9.15 -4.35
C SER A 279 14.74 7.64 -4.23
N GLU A 280 13.71 7.12 -4.87
CA GLU A 280 13.34 5.70 -4.85
C GLU A 280 12.67 5.26 -6.15
N ILE A 281 12.56 3.95 -6.35
CA ILE A 281 11.64 3.35 -7.30
C ILE A 281 10.37 2.99 -6.52
N ALA A 282 9.26 3.65 -6.83
CA ALA A 282 7.95 3.31 -6.30
C ALA A 282 7.19 2.39 -7.26
N ARG A 283 6.27 1.59 -6.72
CA ARG A 283 5.25 0.90 -7.52
C ARG A 283 3.94 1.65 -7.38
N VAL A 284 3.33 1.98 -8.51
CA VAL A 284 2.03 2.64 -8.56
C VAL A 284 1.03 1.65 -9.14
N GLU A 285 -0.07 1.44 -8.44
CA GLU A 285 -1.17 0.56 -8.87
C GLU A 285 -2.39 1.41 -9.22
N ILE A 286 -3.01 1.11 -10.37
CA ILE A 286 -4.19 1.80 -10.89
C ILE A 286 -5.19 0.77 -11.45
N PRO A 287 -6.51 1.01 -11.37
CA PRO A 287 -7.51 0.18 -12.03
C PRO A 287 -7.42 0.26 -13.57
N GLN A 288 -7.93 -0.77 -14.25
CA GLN A 288 -7.91 -0.88 -15.72
C GLN A 288 -8.50 0.35 -16.43
N TRP A 289 -9.62 0.91 -15.96
CA TRP A 289 -10.24 2.08 -16.60
C TRP A 289 -9.35 3.34 -16.61
N ILE A 290 -8.41 3.44 -15.66
CA ILE A 290 -7.38 4.49 -15.64
C ILE A 290 -6.20 4.08 -16.53
N ALA A 291 -5.80 2.80 -16.48
CA ALA A 291 -4.71 2.26 -17.27
C ALA A 291 -4.94 2.35 -18.79
N GLU A 292 -6.22 2.38 -19.21
CA GLU A 292 -6.62 2.53 -20.61
C GLU A 292 -6.65 4.00 -21.09
N ASN A 293 -6.38 4.97 -20.21
CA ASN A 293 -6.41 6.39 -20.53
C ASN A 293 -5.11 7.11 -20.14
N GLU A 294 -4.28 7.39 -21.15
CA GLU A 294 -2.97 8.06 -20.98
C GLU A 294 -3.08 9.45 -20.32
N ILE A 295 -4.18 10.18 -20.53
CA ILE A 295 -4.39 11.49 -19.89
C ILE A 295 -4.55 11.31 -18.38
N TYR A 296 -5.21 10.25 -17.93
CA TYR A 296 -5.40 9.96 -16.51
C TYR A 296 -4.09 9.52 -15.85
N ILE A 297 -3.31 8.68 -16.54
CA ILE A 297 -1.99 8.25 -16.07
C ILE A 297 -1.05 9.45 -15.94
N ASN A 298 -1.01 10.32 -16.95
CA ASN A 298 -0.19 11.52 -16.92
C ASN A 298 -0.59 12.42 -15.75
N LYS A 299 -1.89 12.67 -15.54
CA LYS A 299 -2.36 13.46 -14.39
C LYS A 299 -1.95 12.85 -13.05
N ILE A 300 -2.11 11.53 -12.85
CA ILE A 300 -1.71 10.85 -11.61
C ILE A 300 -0.21 10.97 -11.38
N THR A 301 0.60 10.67 -12.40
CA THR A 301 2.05 10.64 -12.28
C THR A 301 2.67 12.02 -12.08
N SER A 302 2.19 13.05 -12.78
CA SER A 302 2.60 14.45 -12.58
C SER A 302 2.33 14.91 -11.14
N ILE A 303 1.18 14.54 -10.58
CA ILE A 303 0.84 14.89 -9.20
C ILE A 303 1.70 14.09 -8.21
N LEU A 304 1.90 12.78 -8.42
CA LEU A 304 2.73 11.95 -7.54
C LEU A 304 4.18 12.44 -7.47
N ILE A 305 4.80 12.77 -8.61
CA ILE A 305 6.16 13.34 -8.66
C ILE A 305 6.21 14.61 -7.81
N ASP A 306 5.29 15.53 -8.04
CA ASP A 306 5.23 16.77 -7.28
C ASP A 306 5.01 16.55 -5.76
N GLN A 307 4.16 15.59 -5.37
CA GLN A 307 3.96 15.26 -3.95
C GLN A 307 5.19 14.60 -3.33
N CYS A 308 5.92 13.79 -4.10
CA CYS A 308 7.20 13.22 -3.67
C CYS A 308 8.26 14.31 -3.49
N ASP A 309 8.36 15.26 -4.40
CA ASP A 309 9.29 16.39 -4.28
C ASP A 309 9.02 17.20 -3.01
N LYS A 310 7.74 17.52 -2.76
CA LYS A 310 7.31 18.23 -1.55
C LYS A 310 7.54 17.42 -0.27
N GLY A 311 7.38 16.10 -0.34
CA GLY A 311 7.56 15.17 0.79
C GLY A 311 8.96 14.54 0.89
N ARG A 312 9.94 15.04 0.13
CA ARG A 312 11.34 14.59 0.15
C ARG A 312 11.53 13.10 -0.18
N GLY A 313 10.84 12.65 -1.23
CA GLY A 313 10.95 11.31 -1.77
C GLY A 313 9.80 10.37 -1.44
N TYR A 314 8.79 10.86 -0.71
CA TYR A 314 7.54 10.15 -0.43
C TYR A 314 6.36 11.13 -0.57
N PRO A 315 5.19 10.74 -1.09
CA PRO A 315 4.08 11.67 -1.27
C PRO A 315 3.66 12.32 0.04
N VAL A 316 3.80 13.65 0.15
CA VAL A 316 3.47 14.39 1.37
C VAL A 316 2.00 14.20 1.80
N CYS A 317 1.07 14.03 0.86
CA CYS A 317 -0.33 13.75 1.18
C CYS A 317 -0.55 12.43 1.91
N LEU A 318 0.19 11.37 1.55
CA LEU A 318 0.11 10.08 2.22
C LEU A 318 0.72 10.18 3.62
N ALA A 319 1.86 10.87 3.76
CA ALA A 319 2.48 11.10 5.06
C ALA A 319 1.56 11.88 6.01
N GLU A 320 0.92 12.94 5.53
CA GLU A 320 0.01 13.75 6.35
C GLU A 320 -1.26 12.98 6.71
N ALA A 321 -1.82 12.17 5.79
CA ALA A 321 -2.96 11.31 6.09
C ALA A 321 -2.60 10.27 7.18
N HIS A 322 -1.41 9.67 7.11
CA HIS A 322 -0.89 8.79 8.15
C HIS A 322 -0.81 9.48 9.50
N GLU A 323 -0.22 10.68 9.56
CA GLU A 323 -0.10 11.44 10.81
C GLU A 323 -1.46 11.77 11.45
N GLN A 324 -2.51 12.02 10.64
CA GLN A 324 -3.88 12.19 11.16
C GLN A 324 -4.52 10.87 11.60
N ALA A 325 -4.15 9.75 10.97
CA ALA A 325 -4.71 8.45 11.26
C ALA A 325 -4.15 7.84 12.56
N VAL A 326 -2.87 8.07 12.87
CA VAL A 326 -2.16 7.43 13.99
C VAL A 326 -2.82 7.70 15.35
N VAL A 327 -3.28 6.63 16.00
CA VAL A 327 -3.70 6.65 17.41
C VAL A 327 -2.45 6.63 18.29
N LYS A 328 -2.11 7.78 18.89
CA LYS A 328 -0.90 7.95 19.68
C LYS A 328 -1.06 7.33 21.07
N ALA A 329 0.04 7.26 21.82
CA ALA A 329 0.03 6.69 23.17
C ALA A 329 -0.97 7.40 24.10
N ALA A 330 -1.05 8.74 24.02
CA ALA A 330 -2.01 9.53 24.81
C ALA A 330 -3.47 9.22 24.43
N ASP A 331 -3.77 9.04 23.15
CA ASP A 331 -5.12 8.68 22.67
C ASP A 331 -5.52 7.28 23.15
N ARG A 332 -4.56 6.34 23.10
CA ARG A 332 -4.73 4.99 23.66
C ARG A 332 -5.05 5.04 25.14
N GLU A 333 -4.31 5.83 25.91
CA GLU A 333 -4.56 6.00 27.34
C GLU A 333 -5.92 6.63 27.63
N PHE A 334 -6.29 7.67 26.88
CA PHE A 334 -7.61 8.30 26.96
C PHE A 334 -8.74 7.30 26.67
N PHE A 335 -8.63 6.51 25.61
CA PHE A 335 -9.60 5.47 25.25
C PHE A 335 -9.85 4.50 26.41
N PHE A 336 -8.79 3.95 26.99
CA PHE A 336 -8.91 3.02 28.12
C PHE A 336 -9.38 3.69 29.41
N ALA A 337 -9.00 4.94 29.67
CA ALA A 337 -9.50 5.70 30.81
C ALA A 337 -11.00 5.96 30.71
N CYS A 338 -11.50 6.30 29.50
CA CYS A 338 -12.93 6.43 29.24
C CYS A 338 -13.67 5.12 29.46
N MET A 339 -13.14 4.00 28.93
CA MET A 339 -13.75 2.69 29.13
C MET A 339 -13.82 2.31 30.61
N ALA A 340 -12.73 2.48 31.37
CA ALA A 340 -12.69 2.23 32.80
C ALA A 340 -13.70 3.09 33.57
N LYS A 341 -13.81 4.38 33.23
CA LYS A 341 -14.77 5.31 33.85
C LYS A 341 -16.21 4.85 33.65
N TRP A 342 -16.57 4.41 32.44
CA TRP A 342 -17.94 3.98 32.14
C TRP A 342 -18.26 2.61 32.73
N LEU A 343 -17.35 1.65 32.66
CA LEU A 343 -17.49 0.36 33.36
C LEU A 343 -17.75 0.53 34.85
N ASN A 344 -16.95 1.38 35.51
CA ASN A 344 -17.11 1.64 36.94
C ASN A 344 -18.47 2.30 37.27
N ARG A 345 -19.01 3.14 36.37
CA ARG A 345 -20.35 3.74 36.54
C ARG A 345 -21.47 2.71 36.46
N GLU A 346 -21.31 1.71 35.59
CA GLU A 346 -22.25 0.59 35.44
C GLU A 346 -22.01 -0.54 36.46
N GLY A 347 -21.12 -0.35 37.44
CA GLY A 347 -20.83 -1.34 38.48
C GLY A 347 -19.97 -2.52 38.03
N ALA A 348 -19.34 -2.44 36.86
CA ALA A 348 -18.44 -3.46 36.32
C ALA A 348 -16.97 -3.08 36.59
N ALA A 349 -16.14 -4.06 36.97
CA ALA A 349 -14.73 -3.83 37.29
C ALA A 349 -13.85 -3.78 36.03
N PHE A 350 -13.01 -2.74 35.91
CA PHE A 350 -11.96 -2.68 34.89
C PHE A 350 -10.70 -3.43 35.33
N ILE A 351 -10.39 -4.55 34.68
CA ILE A 351 -9.20 -5.37 34.99
C ILE A 351 -8.08 -5.03 34.00
N SER A 352 -6.96 -4.50 34.50
CA SER A 352 -5.74 -4.26 33.71
C SER A 352 -4.72 -5.37 33.91
N SER A 353 -3.96 -5.73 32.87
CA SER A 353 -2.92 -6.76 32.99
C SER A 353 -1.72 -6.25 33.81
N ARG A 354 -1.11 -7.12 34.63
CA ARG A 354 0.11 -6.78 35.41
C ARG A 354 1.27 -6.32 34.51
N LYS A 355 1.33 -6.79 33.26
CA LYS A 355 2.33 -6.40 32.26
C LYS A 355 2.12 -4.96 31.76
N SER A 356 0.86 -4.53 31.61
CA SER A 356 0.51 -3.15 31.25
C SER A 356 0.85 -2.18 32.39
N LEU A 357 0.61 -2.59 33.64
CA LEU A 357 0.98 -1.84 34.84
C LEU A 357 2.50 -1.63 34.95
N LEU A 358 3.30 -2.66 34.68
CA LEU A 358 4.77 -2.59 34.69
C LEU A 358 5.35 -1.66 33.60
N LYS A 359 4.75 -1.61 32.41
CA LYS A 359 5.17 -0.66 31.35
C LYS A 359 4.95 0.80 31.76
N LYS A 360 3.87 1.09 32.49
CA LYS A 360 3.59 2.44 33.01
C LYS A 360 4.57 2.86 34.10
N THR A 361 5.06 1.92 34.91
CA THR A 361 6.04 2.22 35.98
C THR A 361 7.47 2.37 35.45
N ALA A 362 7.79 1.78 34.29
CA ALA A 362 9.11 1.86 33.67
C ALA A 362 9.33 3.10 32.78
N ALA A 363 8.27 3.90 32.55
CA ALA A 363 8.30 5.14 31.76
C ALA A 363 8.36 6.42 32.62
N ILE A 364 8.40 6.27 33.95
CA ILE A 364 8.74 7.30 34.94
C ILE A 364 10.21 7.10 35.30
#